data_AF-A0A0G1K6M8-F1
#
_entry.id   AF-A0A0G1K6M8-F1
#
_cell.length_a   1.000
_cell.length_b   1.000
_cell.length_c   1.000
_cell.angle_alpha   90.00
_cell.angle_beta   90.00
_cell.angle_gamma   90.00
#
_symmetry.space_group_name_H-M   'P 1'
#
loop_
_entity.id
_entity.type
_entity.pdbx_description
1 polymer ?
#
loop_
_entity_poly.entity_id
_entity_poly.type
_entity_poly.pdbx_seq_one_letter_code
_entity_poly.pdbx_strand_id
1 'polypeptide(L)'
;MTDYVFFGLLAGLLQLTGYVLYYTHVVRVDGKPNPLTWFMFAYGTVLLTIMEFDTMVREAVAEGSIESMLAVLVLPIVCSTGGLLVAVKIWRDNYRNTKYWWPREWLIDWDDLDGQAFAVDLGLTAVYTVLWIYTLTGDDTTAVHKWWVIGLLLASNATTIPNFVPMLRQTFKSPHEEHPLPWLVWGIAYTALLYPTWIKASAGVVMPSSWLPFVIDMSVSIPEFYISLTFNWVWHVSFVELVTLMSYPALNAFMHTLQGVAAFSSKMSNLRPRRVSALTTT
;
A
#
# COMPACT_ATOMS: atom_id res chain seq x y z
N MET A 1 13.30 25.39 -0.47
CA MET A 1 12.57 24.12 -0.35
C MET A 1 11.40 24.35 0.59
N THR A 2 10.17 24.18 0.11
CA THR A 2 8.96 24.21 0.96
C THR A 2 8.92 22.95 1.84
N ASP A 3 8.19 23.00 2.96
CA ASP A 3 8.09 21.87 3.89
C ASP A 3 7.61 20.60 3.19
N TYR A 4 6.63 20.70 2.27
CA TYR A 4 6.09 19.53 1.58
C TYR A 4 7.11 18.85 0.66
N VAL A 5 7.98 19.63 -0.03
CA VAL A 5 9.05 19.09 -0.88
C VAL A 5 10.05 18.33 -0.02
N PHE A 6 10.42 18.89 1.12
CA PHE A 6 11.34 18.24 2.06
C PHE A 6 10.80 16.89 2.53
N PHE A 7 9.55 16.84 3.01
CA PHE A 7 8.96 15.59 3.49
C PHE A 7 8.77 14.54 2.38
N GLY A 8 8.45 14.95 1.15
CA GLY A 8 8.36 14.05 0.00
C GLY A 8 9.71 13.42 -0.36
N LEU A 9 10.77 14.22 -0.44
CA LEU A 9 12.13 13.73 -0.68
C LEU A 9 12.65 12.85 0.47
N LEU A 10 12.35 13.23 1.72
CA LEU A 10 12.68 12.44 2.90
C LEU A 10 12.00 11.07 2.85
N ALA A 11 10.71 11.00 2.50
CA ALA A 11 9.99 9.75 2.34
C ALA A 11 10.68 8.86 1.28
N GLY A 12 11.08 9.42 0.14
CA GLY A 12 11.84 8.70 -0.89
C GLY A 12 13.20 8.18 -0.42
N LEU A 13 13.96 8.98 0.33
CA LEU A 13 15.26 8.57 0.89
C LEU A 13 15.12 7.48 1.96
N LEU A 14 14.10 7.57 2.81
CA LEU A 14 13.77 6.53 3.78
C LEU A 14 13.33 5.25 3.08
N GLN A 15 12.54 5.35 2.01
CA GLN A 15 12.16 4.21 1.19
C GLN A 15 13.40 3.48 0.65
N LEU A 16 14.36 4.23 0.12
CA LEU A 16 15.63 3.70 -0.40
C LEU A 16 16.44 3.03 0.71
N THR A 17 16.53 3.70 1.85
CA THR A 17 17.22 3.19 3.04
C THR A 17 16.61 1.85 3.48
N GLY A 18 15.29 1.74 3.50
CA GLY A 18 14.59 0.50 3.80
C GLY A 18 14.96 -0.63 2.83
N TYR A 19 15.04 -0.36 1.51
CA TYR A 19 15.49 -1.36 0.53
C TYR A 19 16.95 -1.76 0.71
N VAL A 20 17.85 -0.81 0.97
CA VAL A 20 19.26 -1.10 1.24
C VAL A 20 19.36 -2.02 2.47
N LEU A 21 18.66 -1.69 3.55
CA LEU A 21 18.63 -2.51 4.77
C LEU A 21 18.00 -3.88 4.53
N TYR A 22 16.92 -3.97 3.76
CA TYR A 22 16.29 -5.25 3.42
C TYR A 22 17.26 -6.12 2.62
N TYR A 23 17.95 -5.51 1.66
CA TYR A 23 18.90 -6.24 0.84
C TYR A 23 20.09 -6.76 1.66
N THR A 24 20.63 -5.94 2.56
CA THR A 24 21.79 -6.31 3.38
C THR A 24 21.44 -7.32 4.47
N HIS A 25 20.28 -7.20 5.12
CA HIS A 25 19.94 -7.99 6.30
C HIS A 25 19.05 -9.20 6.04
N VAL A 26 18.27 -9.20 4.96
CA VAL A 26 17.36 -10.31 4.62
C VAL A 26 17.90 -11.02 3.38
N VAL A 27 18.01 -10.30 2.28
CA VAL A 27 18.25 -10.90 0.96
C VAL A 27 19.68 -11.43 0.77
N ARG A 28 20.68 -10.86 1.46
CA ARG A 28 22.09 -11.27 1.35
C ARG A 28 22.49 -12.34 2.37
N VAL A 29 21.86 -12.42 3.54
CA VAL A 29 22.27 -13.29 4.66
C VAL A 29 21.43 -14.58 4.71
N ASP A 30 21.13 -15.16 3.55
CA ASP A 30 20.28 -16.36 3.41
C ASP A 30 18.85 -16.23 3.99
N GLY A 31 18.36 -15.01 4.21
CA GLY A 31 16.93 -14.79 4.45
C GLY A 31 16.13 -15.31 3.27
N LYS A 32 14.94 -15.84 3.55
CA LYS A 32 14.02 -16.37 2.53
C LYS A 32 12.89 -15.36 2.31
N PRO A 33 13.12 -14.27 1.57
CA PRO A 33 12.07 -13.29 1.29
C PRO A 33 10.89 -13.98 0.62
N ASN A 34 9.66 -13.64 0.99
CA ASN A 34 8.46 -14.26 0.43
C ASN A 34 8.38 -14.01 -1.10
N PRO A 35 8.52 -15.04 -1.95
CA PRO A 35 8.54 -14.82 -3.39
C PRO A 35 7.25 -14.19 -3.92
N LEU A 36 6.10 -14.60 -3.40
CA LEU A 36 4.80 -14.16 -3.90
C LEU A 36 4.54 -12.69 -3.57
N THR A 37 4.70 -12.27 -2.31
CA THR A 37 4.56 -10.85 -1.93
C THR A 37 5.50 -9.96 -2.73
N TRP A 38 6.77 -10.35 -2.89
CA TRP A 38 7.72 -9.53 -3.64
C TRP A 38 7.39 -9.43 -5.13
N PHE A 39 6.79 -10.48 -5.71
CA PHE A 39 6.26 -10.42 -7.06
C PHE A 39 5.06 -9.46 -7.16
N MET A 40 4.13 -9.54 -6.22
CA MET A 40 2.95 -8.67 -6.18
C MET A 40 3.31 -7.20 -5.98
N PHE A 41 4.19 -6.91 -5.03
CA PHE A 41 4.76 -5.57 -4.86
C PHE A 41 5.45 -5.09 -6.13
N ALA A 42 6.23 -5.93 -6.81
CA ALA A 42 6.97 -5.49 -7.99
C ALA A 42 6.04 -5.03 -9.12
N TYR A 43 5.06 -5.82 -9.55
CA TYR A 43 4.18 -5.36 -10.65
C TYR A 43 3.24 -4.25 -10.19
N GLY A 44 2.70 -4.32 -8.97
CA GLY A 44 1.76 -3.31 -8.47
C GLY A 44 2.41 -1.94 -8.36
N THR A 45 3.61 -1.87 -7.77
CA THR A 45 4.34 -0.60 -7.62
C THR A 45 4.88 -0.08 -8.94
N VAL A 46 5.29 -0.94 -9.88
CA VAL A 46 5.66 -0.50 -11.24
C VAL A 46 4.47 0.13 -11.94
N LEU A 47 3.29 -0.49 -11.87
CA LEU A 47 2.09 0.04 -12.49
C LEU A 47 1.65 1.36 -11.86
N LEU A 48 1.64 1.46 -10.53
CA LEU A 48 1.38 2.71 -9.81
C LEU A 48 2.39 3.80 -10.15
N THR A 49 3.68 3.46 -10.27
CA THR A 49 4.72 4.42 -10.68
C THR A 49 4.44 4.95 -12.08
N ILE A 50 4.00 4.12 -13.02
CA ILE A 50 3.63 4.55 -14.38
C ILE A 50 2.43 5.50 -14.33
N MET A 51 1.41 5.17 -13.54
CA MET A 51 0.21 5.99 -13.36
C MET A 51 0.57 7.36 -12.75
N GLU A 52 1.34 7.37 -11.67
CA GLU A 52 1.77 8.60 -11.00
C GLU A 52 2.70 9.44 -11.88
N PHE A 53 3.54 8.80 -12.71
CA PHE A 53 4.45 9.51 -13.61
C PHE A 53 3.70 10.36 -14.64
N ASP A 54 2.64 9.86 -15.28
CA ASP A 54 1.84 10.64 -16.24
C ASP A 54 1.22 11.87 -15.56
N THR A 55 0.59 11.68 -14.40
CA THR A 55 -0.05 12.79 -13.65
C THR A 55 0.96 13.82 -13.19
N MET A 56 2.07 13.37 -12.58
CA MET A 56 3.06 14.28 -12.00
C MET A 56 3.86 15.04 -13.05
N VAL A 57 4.12 14.44 -14.22
CA VAL A 57 4.77 15.17 -15.33
C VAL A 57 3.87 16.30 -15.83
N ARG A 58 2.55 16.09 -15.94
CA ARG A 58 1.61 17.14 -16.34
C ARG A 58 1.54 18.26 -15.30
N GLU A 59 1.46 17.92 -14.02
CA GLU A 59 1.48 18.91 -12.93
C GLU A 59 2.80 19.69 -12.90
N ALA A 60 3.94 19.01 -13.05
CA ALA A 60 5.25 19.65 -13.04
C ALA A 60 5.42 20.67 -14.17
N VAL A 61 4.89 20.36 -15.35
CA VAL A 61 4.87 21.28 -16.50
C VAL A 61 3.97 22.49 -16.21
N ALA A 62 2.82 22.29 -15.57
CA ALA A 62 1.90 23.37 -15.22
C ALA A 62 2.45 24.30 -14.11
N GLU A 63 3.09 23.73 -13.09
CA GLU A 63 3.65 24.47 -11.95
C GLU A 63 5.06 25.03 -12.21
N GLY A 64 5.77 24.53 -13.23
CA GLY A 64 7.14 24.93 -13.55
C GLY A 64 8.17 24.49 -12.50
N SER A 65 7.86 23.48 -11.68
CA SER A 65 8.69 23.05 -10.55
C SER A 65 9.02 21.56 -10.60
N ILE A 66 10.26 21.25 -11.02
CA ILE A 66 10.81 19.89 -11.01
C ILE A 66 10.93 19.35 -9.58
N GLU A 67 11.19 20.22 -8.59
CA GLU A 67 11.28 19.81 -7.19
C GLU A 67 9.95 19.26 -6.67
N SER A 68 8.83 19.88 -7.05
CA SER A 68 7.47 19.42 -6.71
C SER A 68 7.20 18.04 -7.29
N MET A 69 7.65 17.81 -8.53
CA MET A 69 7.53 16.52 -9.22
C MET A 69 8.31 15.42 -8.48
N LEU A 70 9.57 15.70 -8.16
CA LEU A 70 10.46 14.75 -7.48
C LEU A 70 9.96 14.42 -6.07
N ALA A 71 9.38 15.40 -5.37
CA ALA A 71 8.82 15.18 -4.04
C ALA A 71 7.72 14.10 -4.00
N VAL A 72 6.99 13.91 -5.11
CA VAL A 72 5.98 12.86 -5.23
C VAL A 72 6.55 11.59 -5.86
N LEU A 73 7.38 11.71 -6.91
CA LEU A 73 7.82 10.57 -7.71
C LEU A 73 9.01 9.78 -7.15
N VAL A 74 9.84 10.34 -6.26
CA VAL A 74 11.02 9.59 -5.78
C VAL A 74 10.60 8.33 -5.02
N LEU A 75 9.59 8.42 -4.14
CA LEU A 75 9.11 7.26 -3.38
C LEU A 75 8.60 6.11 -4.27
N PRO A 76 7.66 6.30 -5.21
CA PRO A 76 7.17 5.23 -6.08
C PRO A 76 8.27 4.68 -6.99
N ILE A 77 9.17 5.53 -7.52
CA ILE A 77 10.33 5.08 -8.32
C ILE A 77 11.24 4.16 -7.50
N VAL A 78 11.58 4.56 -6.27
CA VAL A 78 12.41 3.75 -5.38
C VAL A 78 11.68 2.46 -4.99
N CYS A 79 10.37 2.53 -4.75
CA CYS A 79 9.55 1.38 -4.41
C CYS A 79 9.50 0.36 -5.56
N SER A 80 9.19 0.81 -6.78
CA SER A 80 9.12 -0.05 -7.97
C SER A 80 10.46 -0.67 -8.33
N THR A 81 11.52 0.13 -8.35
CA THR A 81 12.87 -0.38 -8.64
C THR A 81 13.36 -1.33 -7.55
N GLY A 82 13.15 -1.00 -6.27
CA GLY A 82 13.51 -1.86 -5.14
C GLY A 82 12.75 -3.19 -5.16
N GLY A 83 11.43 -3.16 -5.34
CA GLY A 83 10.60 -4.36 -5.44
C GLY A 83 11.03 -5.25 -6.61
N LEU A 84 11.26 -4.66 -7.77
CA LEU A 84 11.74 -5.38 -8.95
C LEU A 84 13.11 -6.03 -8.72
N LEU A 85 14.05 -5.33 -8.06
CA LEU A 85 15.37 -5.88 -7.75
C LEU A 85 15.28 -7.09 -6.82
N VAL A 86 14.40 -7.05 -5.81
CA VAL A 86 14.19 -8.20 -4.91
C VAL A 86 13.55 -9.36 -5.69
N ALA A 87 12.50 -9.12 -6.46
CA ALA A 87 11.84 -10.15 -7.26
C ALA A 87 12.78 -10.80 -8.28
N VAL A 88 13.60 -10.01 -8.98
CA VAL A 88 14.61 -10.50 -9.94
C VAL A 88 15.69 -11.32 -9.23
N LYS A 89 16.12 -10.93 -8.03
CA LYS A 89 17.08 -11.73 -7.27
C LYS A 89 16.49 -13.08 -6.86
N ILE A 90 15.26 -13.11 -6.36
CA ILE A 90 14.55 -14.34 -6.02
C ILE A 90 14.46 -15.26 -7.25
N TRP A 91 14.02 -14.72 -8.38
CA TRP A 91 13.95 -15.44 -9.64
C TRP A 91 15.31 -16.01 -10.08
N ARG A 92 16.35 -15.18 -10.06
CA ARG A 92 17.71 -15.56 -10.49
C ARG A 92 18.30 -16.64 -9.60
N ASP A 93 18.13 -16.53 -8.29
CA ASP A 93 18.67 -17.49 -7.34
C ASP A 93 17.91 -18.82 -7.42
N ASN A 94 16.59 -18.79 -7.60
CA ASN A 94 15.81 -20.00 -7.89
C ASN A 94 16.34 -20.70 -9.15
N TYR A 95 16.45 -19.98 -10.27
CA TYR A 95 16.92 -20.58 -11.53
C TYR A 95 18.33 -21.17 -11.39
N ARG A 96 19.23 -20.49 -10.67
CA ARG A 96 20.59 -20.99 -10.44
C ARG A 96 20.61 -22.29 -9.65
N ASN A 97 19.80 -22.38 -8.59
CA ASN A 97 19.80 -23.49 -7.63
C ASN A 97 18.99 -24.69 -8.12
N THR A 98 17.85 -24.46 -8.77
CA THR A 98 16.88 -25.53 -9.11
C THR A 98 16.80 -25.82 -10.60
N LYS A 99 17.30 -24.93 -11.45
CA LYS A 99 17.12 -24.92 -12.92
C LYS A 99 15.66 -24.79 -13.40
N TYR A 100 14.71 -24.57 -12.49
CA TYR A 100 13.34 -24.20 -12.88
C TYR A 100 13.26 -22.72 -13.21
N TRP A 101 12.52 -22.38 -14.26
CA TRP A 101 12.37 -21.00 -14.70
C TRP A 101 11.62 -20.14 -13.69
N TRP A 102 10.64 -20.73 -12.99
CA TRP A 102 9.83 -20.05 -12.00
C TRP A 102 10.06 -20.67 -10.61
N PRO A 103 10.14 -19.86 -9.54
CA PRO A 103 10.04 -20.35 -8.16
C PRO A 103 8.78 -21.19 -8.00
N ARG A 104 8.87 -22.30 -7.26
CA ARG A 104 7.69 -23.14 -7.00
C ARG A 104 6.64 -22.40 -6.20
N GLU A 105 7.06 -21.45 -5.38
CA GLU A 105 6.22 -20.56 -4.59
C GLU A 105 5.44 -19.57 -5.46
N TRP A 106 5.79 -19.42 -6.75
CA TRP A 106 4.96 -18.70 -7.75
C TRP A 106 4.00 -19.63 -8.49
N LEU A 107 4.11 -20.95 -8.29
CA LEU A 107 3.10 -21.91 -8.73
C LEU A 107 2.03 -21.96 -7.64
N ILE A 108 1.03 -21.10 -7.81
CA ILE A 108 0.06 -20.79 -6.78
C ILE A 108 -0.94 -21.93 -6.61
N ASP A 109 -1.12 -22.33 -5.37
CA ASP A 109 -2.27 -23.11 -4.95
C ASP A 109 -3.43 -22.13 -4.68
N TRP A 110 -4.42 -22.11 -5.56
CA TRP A 110 -5.54 -21.17 -5.50
C TRP A 110 -6.48 -21.43 -4.32
N ASP A 111 -6.43 -22.63 -3.73
CA ASP A 111 -7.26 -23.00 -2.59
C ASP A 111 -6.66 -22.53 -1.25
N ASP A 112 -5.37 -22.17 -1.24
CA ASP A 112 -4.66 -21.68 -0.06
C ASP A 112 -4.82 -20.16 0.14
N LEU A 113 -4.53 -19.68 1.35
CA LEU A 113 -4.70 -18.27 1.71
C LEU A 113 -3.81 -17.32 0.88
N ASP A 114 -2.64 -17.78 0.43
CA ASP A 114 -1.73 -16.94 -0.36
C ASP A 114 -2.21 -16.82 -1.81
N GLY A 115 -2.74 -17.90 -2.38
CA GLY A 115 -3.37 -17.89 -3.68
C GLY A 115 -4.66 -17.09 -3.73
N GLN A 116 -5.48 -17.14 -2.67
CA GLN A 116 -6.64 -16.26 -2.52
C GLN A 116 -6.23 -14.78 -2.44
N ALA A 117 -5.20 -14.47 -1.65
CA ALA A 117 -4.66 -13.11 -1.58
C ALA A 117 -4.16 -12.63 -2.95
N PHE A 118 -3.43 -13.48 -3.68
CA PHE A 118 -2.98 -13.16 -5.03
C PHE A 118 -4.13 -12.96 -6.02
N ALA A 119 -5.16 -13.81 -5.98
CA ALA A 119 -6.34 -13.67 -6.83
C ALA A 119 -7.07 -12.34 -6.57
N VAL A 120 -7.24 -11.96 -5.31
CA VAL A 120 -7.82 -10.67 -4.92
C VAL A 120 -6.96 -9.51 -5.42
N ASP A 121 -5.63 -9.59 -5.27
CA ASP A 121 -4.73 -8.55 -5.76
C ASP A 121 -4.80 -8.38 -7.29
N LEU A 122 -4.80 -9.47 -8.05
CA LEU A 122 -4.97 -9.43 -9.50
C LEU A 122 -6.32 -8.83 -9.90
N GLY A 123 -7.39 -9.20 -9.19
CA GLY A 123 -8.72 -8.65 -9.42
C GLY A 123 -8.77 -7.15 -9.18
N LEU A 124 -8.24 -6.68 -8.04
CA LEU A 124 -8.13 -5.26 -7.72
C LEU A 124 -7.23 -4.53 -8.72
N THR A 125 -6.13 -5.16 -9.14
CA THR A 125 -5.23 -4.64 -10.18
C THR A 125 -5.94 -4.42 -11.50
N ALA A 126 -6.72 -5.39 -11.96
CA ALA A 126 -7.54 -5.22 -13.15
C ALA A 126 -8.55 -4.07 -12.97
N VAL A 127 -9.22 -4.00 -11.83
CA VAL A 127 -10.22 -2.94 -11.54
C VAL A 127 -9.59 -1.56 -11.57
N TYR A 128 -8.51 -1.30 -10.81
CA TYR A 128 -7.91 0.04 -10.80
C TYR A 128 -7.25 0.38 -12.13
N THR A 129 -6.75 -0.61 -12.90
CA THR A 129 -6.22 -0.37 -14.26
C THR A 129 -7.34 0.08 -15.21
N VAL A 130 -8.50 -0.57 -15.16
CA VAL A 130 -9.66 -0.17 -15.97
C VAL A 130 -10.14 1.22 -15.58
N LEU A 131 -10.23 1.51 -14.28
CA LEU A 131 -10.60 2.84 -13.80
C LEU A 131 -9.59 3.90 -14.22
N TRP A 132 -8.29 3.59 -14.21
CA TRP A 132 -7.25 4.47 -14.72
C TRP A 132 -7.47 4.81 -16.21
N ILE A 133 -7.74 3.81 -17.04
CA ILE A 133 -8.04 4.05 -18.46
C ILE A 133 -9.26 4.98 -18.64
N TYR A 134 -10.29 4.83 -17.80
CA TYR A 134 -11.43 5.75 -17.79
C TYR A 134 -11.04 7.16 -17.34
N THR A 135 -10.14 7.32 -16.37
CA THR A 135 -9.63 8.65 -15.99
C THR A 135 -8.83 9.31 -17.12
N LEU A 136 -8.13 8.54 -17.96
CA LEU A 136 -7.39 9.09 -19.12
C LEU A 136 -8.30 9.58 -20.26
N THR A 137 -9.55 9.13 -20.31
CA THR A 137 -10.49 9.39 -21.41
C THR A 137 -11.70 10.24 -21.00
N GLY A 138 -11.85 10.51 -19.70
CA GLY A 138 -12.94 11.29 -19.13
C GLY A 138 -12.74 12.80 -19.21
N ASP A 139 -13.82 13.55 -19.13
CA ASP A 139 -13.79 15.00 -18.91
C ASP A 139 -13.60 15.28 -17.40
N ASP A 140 -12.42 15.82 -17.05
CA ASP A 140 -11.94 16.13 -15.70
C ASP A 140 -12.90 17.04 -14.90
N THR A 141 -13.79 17.76 -15.58
CA THR A 141 -14.72 18.70 -14.93
C THR A 141 -15.98 18.04 -14.38
N THR A 142 -16.25 16.79 -14.75
CA THR A 142 -17.50 16.12 -14.39
C THR A 142 -17.45 15.45 -13.02
N ALA A 143 -18.57 15.46 -12.29
CA ALA A 143 -18.70 14.70 -11.04
C ALA A 143 -18.46 13.19 -11.24
N VAL A 144 -18.75 12.69 -12.44
CA VAL A 144 -18.51 11.29 -12.84
C VAL A 144 -17.01 10.97 -12.85
N HIS A 145 -16.19 11.83 -13.43
CA HIS A 145 -14.73 11.66 -13.43
C HIS A 145 -14.17 11.56 -12.01
N LYS A 146 -14.62 12.43 -11.09
CA LYS A 146 -14.19 12.37 -9.68
C LYS A 146 -14.50 11.04 -9.01
N TRP A 147 -15.66 10.44 -9.31
CA TRP A 147 -16.00 9.12 -8.80
C TRP A 147 -15.14 8.00 -9.39
N TRP A 148 -14.68 8.13 -10.64
CA TRP A 148 -13.69 7.20 -11.20
C TRP A 148 -12.33 7.32 -10.51
N VAL A 149 -11.87 8.55 -10.22
CA VAL A 149 -10.64 8.79 -9.44
C VAL A 149 -10.76 8.19 -8.04
N ILE A 150 -11.88 8.42 -7.34
CA ILE A 150 -12.13 7.82 -6.02
C ILE A 150 -12.12 6.30 -6.10
N GLY A 151 -12.81 5.71 -7.09
CA GLY A 151 -12.82 4.26 -7.29
C GLY A 151 -11.43 3.69 -7.56
N LEU A 152 -10.64 4.38 -8.39
CA LEU A 152 -9.25 4.03 -8.69
C LEU A 152 -8.42 4.02 -7.40
N LEU A 153 -8.47 5.11 -6.62
CA LEU A 153 -7.72 5.25 -5.38
C LEU A 153 -8.16 4.21 -4.34
N LEU A 154 -9.46 3.91 -4.23
CA LEU A 154 -9.96 2.87 -3.34
C LEU A 154 -9.43 1.50 -3.74
N ALA A 155 -9.53 1.13 -5.02
CA ALA A 155 -9.08 -0.16 -5.52
C ALA A 155 -7.54 -0.30 -5.43
N SER A 156 -6.79 0.75 -5.75
CA SER A 156 -5.33 0.76 -5.61
C SER A 156 -4.90 0.61 -4.15
N ASN A 157 -5.53 1.33 -3.23
CA ASN A 157 -5.18 1.26 -1.81
C ASN A 157 -5.59 -0.08 -1.19
N ALA A 158 -6.73 -0.63 -1.62
CA ALA A 158 -7.19 -1.95 -1.18
C ALA A 158 -6.15 -3.05 -1.49
N THR A 159 -5.34 -2.92 -2.56
CA THR A 159 -4.28 -3.90 -2.88
C THR A 159 -3.20 -4.00 -1.81
N THR A 160 -2.99 -2.96 -0.99
CA THR A 160 -2.01 -3.04 0.10
C THR A 160 -2.33 -4.17 1.07
N ILE A 161 -3.62 -4.51 1.27
CA ILE A 161 -4.01 -5.59 2.18
C ILE A 161 -3.59 -6.97 1.66
N PRO A 162 -4.06 -7.47 0.50
CA PRO A 162 -3.68 -8.79 0.00
C PRO A 162 -2.18 -8.92 -0.23
N ASN A 163 -1.49 -7.85 -0.62
CA ASN A 163 -0.04 -7.85 -0.79
C ASN A 163 0.74 -8.25 0.48
N PHE A 164 0.27 -7.81 1.65
CA PHE A 164 0.92 -8.11 2.93
C PHE A 164 0.49 -9.44 3.55
N VAL A 165 -0.59 -10.08 3.06
CA VAL A 165 -1.10 -11.34 3.64
C VAL A 165 -0.05 -12.45 3.63
N PRO A 166 0.59 -12.81 2.49
CA PRO A 166 1.60 -13.87 2.46
C PRO A 166 2.81 -13.55 3.34
N MET A 167 3.25 -12.29 3.32
CA MET A 167 4.38 -11.80 4.11
C MET A 167 4.14 -11.88 5.62
N LEU A 168 2.98 -11.39 6.09
CA LEU A 168 2.61 -11.45 7.50
C LEU A 168 2.50 -12.91 7.95
N ARG A 169 1.81 -13.75 7.15
CA ARG A 169 1.68 -15.19 7.41
C ARG A 169 3.04 -15.86 7.55
N GLN A 170 3.97 -15.62 6.62
CA GLN A 170 5.33 -16.17 6.70
C GLN A 170 6.08 -15.63 7.91
N THR A 171 5.94 -14.36 8.24
CA THR A 171 6.62 -13.74 9.39
C THR A 171 6.15 -14.31 10.72
N PHE A 172 4.85 -14.59 10.86
CA PHE A 172 4.32 -15.27 12.03
C PHE A 172 4.77 -16.74 12.12
N LYS A 173 4.94 -17.42 10.98
CA LYS A 173 5.39 -18.83 10.92
C LYS A 173 6.90 -18.98 11.14
N SER A 174 7.70 -18.14 10.51
CA SER A 174 9.16 -18.21 10.43
C SER A 174 9.79 -16.83 10.67
N PRO A 175 9.68 -16.28 11.88
CA PRO A 175 10.07 -14.88 12.17
C PRO A 175 11.56 -14.57 12.05
N HIS A 176 12.40 -15.61 12.09
CA HIS A 176 13.84 -15.47 11.99
C HIS A 176 14.30 -15.20 10.55
N GLU A 177 13.44 -15.51 9.57
CA GLU A 177 13.71 -15.25 8.14
C GLU A 177 13.52 -13.76 7.78
N GLU A 178 12.94 -12.97 8.69
CA GLU A 178 12.66 -11.55 8.48
C GLU A 178 13.43 -10.65 9.46
N HIS A 179 13.69 -9.40 9.04
CA HIS A 179 14.37 -8.40 9.86
C HIS A 179 13.47 -7.19 10.08
N PRO A 180 13.24 -6.72 11.33
CA PRO A 180 12.24 -5.69 11.60
C PRO A 180 12.64 -4.30 11.09
N LEU A 181 13.93 -3.97 11.08
CA LEU A 181 14.41 -2.61 10.80
C LEU A 181 13.97 -2.05 9.42
N PRO A 182 14.12 -2.77 8.29
CA PRO A 182 13.61 -2.31 6.99
C PRO A 182 12.14 -1.92 7.02
N TRP A 183 11.31 -2.76 7.64
CA TRP A 183 9.86 -2.55 7.74
C TRP A 183 9.49 -1.33 8.57
N LEU A 184 10.19 -1.09 9.69
CA LEU A 184 9.99 0.11 10.49
C LEU A 184 10.43 1.38 9.75
N VAL A 185 11.54 1.32 9.01
CA VAL A 185 12.01 2.44 8.18
C VAL A 185 11.00 2.77 7.08
N TRP A 186 10.42 1.77 6.41
CA TRP A 186 9.32 1.98 5.47
C TRP A 186 8.07 2.55 6.15
N GLY A 187 7.72 2.10 7.35
CA GLY A 187 6.63 2.70 8.14
C GLY A 187 6.82 4.20 8.38
N ILE A 188 8.05 4.62 8.71
CA ILE A 188 8.40 6.04 8.89
C ILE A 188 8.36 6.78 7.54
N ALA A 189 8.82 6.15 6.45
CA ALA A 189 8.77 6.74 5.10
C ALA A 189 7.34 7.12 4.70
N TYR A 190 6.39 6.19 4.85
CA TYR A 190 4.98 6.46 4.54
C TYR A 190 4.32 7.42 5.52
N THR A 191 4.77 7.45 6.79
CA THR A 191 4.33 8.48 7.74
C THR A 191 4.79 9.87 7.32
N ALA A 192 6.03 10.00 6.84
CA ALA A 192 6.54 11.26 6.29
C ALA A 192 5.77 11.70 5.03
N LEU A 193 5.31 10.73 4.21
CA LEU A 193 4.51 10.98 3.00
C LEU A 193 3.11 11.55 3.31
N LEU A 194 2.54 11.32 4.50
CA LEU A 194 1.23 11.86 4.88
C LEU A 194 1.14 13.38 4.72
N TYR A 195 2.20 14.10 5.09
CA TYR A 195 2.21 15.56 5.05
C TYR A 195 2.12 16.13 3.63
N PRO A 196 2.99 15.76 2.66
CA PRO A 196 2.85 16.25 1.29
C PRO A 196 1.56 15.78 0.62
N THR A 197 1.08 14.56 0.91
CA THR A 197 -0.23 14.10 0.42
C THR A 197 -1.36 14.99 0.93
N TRP A 198 -1.36 15.34 2.22
CA TRP A 198 -2.35 16.24 2.81
C TRP A 198 -2.33 17.62 2.16
N ILE A 199 -1.14 18.22 2.01
CA ILE A 199 -1.01 19.56 1.41
C ILE A 199 -1.55 19.59 -0.02
N LYS A 200 -1.20 18.59 -0.85
CA LYS A 200 -1.72 18.50 -2.22
C LYS A 200 -3.23 18.22 -2.25
N ALA A 201 -3.70 17.29 -1.43
CA ALA A 201 -5.08 16.80 -1.48
C ALA A 201 -6.09 17.74 -0.83
N SER A 202 -5.68 18.56 0.15
CA SER A 202 -6.60 19.42 0.91
C SER A 202 -6.97 20.72 0.21
N ALA A 203 -6.25 21.08 -0.86
CA ALA A 203 -6.52 22.28 -1.63
C ALA A 203 -7.93 22.22 -2.28
N GLY A 204 -8.80 23.16 -1.92
CA GLY A 204 -10.15 23.24 -2.48
C GLY A 204 -11.14 22.19 -1.94
N VAL A 205 -10.80 21.46 -0.88
CA VAL A 205 -11.70 20.47 -0.27
C VAL A 205 -12.78 21.16 0.56
N VAL A 206 -14.04 20.80 0.27
CA VAL A 206 -15.19 21.15 1.12
C VAL A 206 -15.26 20.19 2.30
N MET A 207 -14.95 20.68 3.50
CA MET A 207 -15.03 19.87 4.73
C MET A 207 -16.48 19.54 5.08
N PRO A 208 -16.78 18.33 5.57
CA PRO A 208 -18.14 17.95 5.91
C PRO A 208 -18.59 18.66 7.18
N SER A 209 -19.89 18.98 7.25
CA SER A 209 -20.51 19.52 8.46
C SER A 209 -20.74 18.45 9.54
N SER A 210 -20.57 17.17 9.20
CA SER A 210 -20.74 16.03 10.10
C SER A 210 -19.76 14.89 9.76
N TRP A 211 -19.32 14.15 10.78
CA TRP A 211 -18.50 12.94 10.60
C TRP A 211 -19.29 11.73 10.13
N LEU A 212 -20.63 11.78 10.16
CA LEU A 212 -21.46 10.77 9.53
C LEU A 212 -21.53 11.04 8.03
N PRO A 213 -21.30 10.04 7.17
CA PRO A 213 -21.30 10.22 5.72
C PRO A 213 -22.70 10.54 5.17
N PHE A 214 -23.73 10.16 5.91
CA PHE A 214 -25.12 10.45 5.61
C PHE A 214 -25.87 10.91 6.86
N VAL A 215 -26.88 11.75 6.65
CA VAL A 215 -27.95 12.01 7.62
C VAL A 215 -29.19 11.27 7.16
N ILE A 216 -29.87 10.63 8.10
CA ILE A 216 -31.14 9.95 7.87
C ILE A 216 -32.25 10.93 8.26
N ASP A 217 -32.95 11.45 7.27
CA ASP A 217 -34.14 12.26 7.49
C ASP A 217 -35.37 11.35 7.43
N MET A 218 -36.11 11.28 8.53
CA MET A 218 -37.39 10.58 8.59
C MET A 218 -38.51 11.60 8.47
N SER A 219 -39.36 11.43 7.45
CA SER A 219 -40.58 12.23 7.32
C SER A 219 -41.82 11.33 7.39
N VAL A 220 -42.85 11.79 8.09
CA VAL A 220 -44.13 11.11 8.24
C VAL A 220 -45.21 11.99 7.62
N SER A 221 -45.94 11.47 6.64
CA SER A 221 -47.09 12.17 6.05
C SER A 221 -48.41 11.42 6.35
N ILE A 222 -49.47 12.19 6.58
CA ILE A 222 -50.85 11.71 6.84
C ILE A 222 -51.74 12.48 5.83
N PRO A 223 -52.49 11.78 4.96
CA PRO A 223 -53.72 11.06 5.37
C PRO A 223 -53.66 9.54 5.30
N GLU A 224 -52.70 8.98 4.57
CA GLU A 224 -52.43 7.54 4.46
C GLU A 224 -50.97 7.35 4.91
N PHE A 225 -50.75 6.53 5.94
CA PHE A 225 -49.52 6.54 6.74
C PHE A 225 -48.29 6.07 5.94
N TYR A 226 -47.51 7.00 5.39
CA TYR A 226 -46.23 6.71 4.73
C TYR A 226 -45.07 7.26 5.56
N ILE A 227 -44.11 6.39 5.86
CA ILE A 227 -42.81 6.77 6.43
C ILE A 227 -41.83 6.84 5.27
N SER A 228 -41.25 8.01 5.00
CA SER A 228 -40.11 8.13 4.08
C SER A 228 -38.82 8.23 4.90
N LEU A 229 -37.83 7.43 4.53
CA LEU A 229 -36.45 7.57 4.98
C LEU A 229 -35.63 8.09 3.80
N THR A 230 -35.04 9.27 3.95
CA THR A 230 -34.15 9.86 2.95
C THR A 230 -32.73 9.84 3.49
N PHE A 231 -31.80 9.29 2.72
CA PHE A 231 -30.38 9.30 3.03
C PHE A 231 -29.72 10.47 2.28
N ASN A 232 -29.35 11.51 3.01
CA ASN A 232 -28.69 12.67 2.45
C ASN A 232 -27.19 12.59 2.68
N TRP A 233 -26.42 12.52 1.58
CA TRP A 233 -24.96 12.53 1.63
C TRP A 233 -24.46 13.88 2.16
N VAL A 234 -23.71 13.83 3.26
CA VAL A 234 -23.14 15.03 3.91
C VAL A 234 -21.72 15.30 3.41
N TRP A 235 -21.02 14.24 3.00
CA TRP A 235 -19.65 14.36 2.53
C TRP A 235 -19.64 14.81 1.08
N HIS A 236 -19.00 15.95 0.83
CA HIS A 236 -18.75 16.40 -0.52
C HIS A 236 -17.74 15.48 -1.22
N VAL A 237 -17.87 15.29 -2.53
CA VAL A 237 -17.01 14.37 -3.31
C VAL A 237 -15.51 14.67 -3.14
N SER A 238 -15.14 15.95 -3.03
CA SER A 238 -13.75 16.38 -2.77
C SER A 238 -13.22 15.89 -1.42
N PHE A 239 -14.07 15.75 -0.40
CA PHE A 239 -13.66 15.22 0.90
C PHE A 239 -13.46 13.71 0.84
N VAL A 240 -14.35 13.00 0.12
CA VAL A 240 -14.19 11.56 -0.12
C VAL A 240 -12.87 11.29 -0.86
N GLU A 241 -12.57 12.09 -1.88
CA GLU A 241 -11.30 12.05 -2.61
C GLU A 241 -10.10 12.27 -1.70
N LEU A 242 -10.12 13.32 -0.84
CA LEU A 242 -9.09 13.58 0.16
C LEU A 242 -8.86 12.37 1.09
N VAL A 243 -9.92 11.83 1.69
CA VAL A 243 -9.82 10.68 2.61
C VAL A 243 -9.24 9.47 1.90
N THR A 244 -9.68 9.24 0.66
CA THR A 244 -9.20 8.11 -0.14
C THR A 244 -7.73 8.28 -0.48
N LEU A 245 -7.30 9.45 -0.92
CA LEU A 245 -5.91 9.74 -1.24
C LEU A 245 -5.01 9.62 0.01
N MET A 246 -5.46 10.13 1.17
CA MET A 246 -4.76 10.00 2.45
C MET A 246 -4.67 8.56 2.97
N SER A 247 -5.60 7.69 2.57
CA SER A 247 -5.58 6.29 3.00
C SER A 247 -4.39 5.52 2.44
N TYR A 248 -3.79 5.95 1.31
CA TYR A 248 -2.60 5.30 0.73
C TYR A 248 -1.39 5.34 1.67
N PRO A 249 -0.84 6.52 2.05
CA PRO A 249 0.29 6.59 2.98
C PRO A 249 -0.09 6.06 4.37
N ALA A 250 -1.33 6.27 4.83
CA ALA A 250 -1.76 5.80 6.14
C ALA A 250 -1.76 4.27 6.24
N LEU A 251 -2.35 3.59 5.24
CA LEU A 251 -2.43 2.13 5.20
C LEU A 251 -1.05 1.51 5.04
N ASN A 252 -0.20 2.06 4.18
CA ASN A 252 1.17 1.57 4.02
C ASN A 252 2.00 1.79 5.29
N ALA A 253 1.91 2.96 5.94
CA ALA A 253 2.57 3.20 7.21
C ALA A 253 2.16 2.17 8.27
N PHE A 254 0.86 1.87 8.35
CA PHE A 254 0.31 0.85 9.26
C PHE A 254 0.84 -0.55 8.92
N MET A 255 0.71 -1.00 7.67
CA MET A 255 1.07 -2.37 7.27
C MET A 255 2.57 -2.64 7.38
N HIS A 256 3.41 -1.68 6.99
CA HIS A 256 4.86 -1.78 7.18
C HIS A 256 5.25 -1.81 8.67
N THR A 257 4.61 -0.95 9.49
CA THR A 257 4.87 -0.95 10.94
C THR A 257 4.42 -2.25 11.60
N LEU A 258 3.24 -2.76 11.22
CA LEU A 258 2.71 -4.04 11.70
C LEU A 258 3.67 -5.18 11.39
N GLN A 259 4.17 -5.25 10.15
CA GLN A 259 5.16 -6.23 9.72
C GLN A 259 6.47 -6.11 10.51
N GLY A 260 6.96 -4.89 10.74
CA GLY A 260 8.15 -4.65 11.57
C GLY A 260 7.96 -5.09 13.03
N VAL A 261 6.79 -4.80 13.62
CA VAL A 261 6.44 -5.23 14.97
C VAL A 261 6.30 -6.75 15.05
N ALA A 262 5.68 -7.39 14.04
CA ALA A 262 5.56 -8.85 13.97
C ALA A 262 6.93 -9.53 13.93
N ALA A 263 7.85 -9.04 13.07
CA ALA A 263 9.21 -9.53 12.99
C ALA A 263 10.00 -9.31 14.30
N PHE A 264 9.79 -8.18 14.99
CA PHE A 264 10.44 -7.88 16.26
C PHE A 264 9.92 -8.76 17.41
N SER A 265 8.61 -8.79 17.63
CA SER A 265 7.95 -9.53 18.70
C SER A 265 8.31 -11.01 18.66
N SER A 266 8.31 -11.57 17.46
CA SER A 266 8.54 -13.00 17.26
C SER A 266 10.03 -13.40 17.39
N LYS A 267 10.96 -12.44 17.25
CA LYS A 267 12.37 -12.65 17.68
C LYS A 267 12.50 -12.66 19.19
N MET A 268 11.79 -11.79 19.91
CA MET A 268 11.84 -11.76 21.37
C MET A 268 11.21 -13.01 22.02
N SER A 269 10.14 -13.57 21.44
CA SER A 269 9.54 -14.82 21.97
C SER A 269 10.49 -16.01 21.89
N ASN A 270 11.35 -16.07 20.87
CA ASN A 270 12.36 -17.14 20.71
C ASN A 270 13.57 -17.00 21.64
N LEU A 271 13.77 -15.83 22.24
CA LEU A 271 14.81 -15.59 23.24
C LEU A 271 14.36 -15.94 24.67
N ARG A 272 13.08 -16.27 24.89
CA ARG A 272 12.64 -16.78 26.19
C ARG A 272 13.23 -18.18 26.39
N PRO A 273 13.94 -18.44 27.51
CA PRO A 273 14.44 -19.78 27.79
C PRO A 273 13.27 -20.76 27.77
N ARG A 274 13.35 -21.81 26.95
CA ARG A 274 12.45 -22.96 27.05
C ARG A 274 12.47 -23.37 28.52
N ARG A 275 11.32 -23.33 29.20
CA ARG A 275 11.20 -23.91 30.54
C ARG A 275 11.75 -25.32 30.44
N VAL A 276 12.89 -25.55 31.09
CA VAL A 276 13.40 -26.89 31.32
C VAL A 276 12.29 -27.58 32.10
N SER A 277 11.59 -28.51 31.45
CA SER A 277 10.70 -29.44 32.13
C SER A 277 11.59 -30.32 33.00
N ALA A 278 11.86 -29.85 34.22
CA ALA A 278 12.53 -30.62 35.24
C ALA A 278 11.63 -31.79 35.61
N LEU A 279 12.12 -33.00 35.31
CA LEU A 279 12.05 -34.21 36.11
C LEU A 279 10.81 -34.40 37.01
N THR A 280 9.96 -35.34 36.62
CA THR A 280 9.31 -36.25 37.57
C THR A 280 9.58 -37.68 37.13
N THR A 281 10.77 -38.17 37.49
CA THR A 281 10.98 -39.60 37.76
C THR A 281 10.86 -39.78 39.26
N THR A 282 9.72 -40.29 39.69
CA THR A 282 9.54 -40.99 40.97
C THR A 282 9.50 -42.47 40.69
#